data_AF-A0A1I0RRG6-F1
#
_entry.id   AF-A0A1I0RRG6-F1
#
_cell.length_a   1.000
_cell.length_b   1.000
_cell.length_c   1.000
_cell.angle_alpha   90.00
_cell.angle_beta   90.00
_cell.angle_gamma   90.00
#
_symmetry.space_group_name_H-M   'P 1'
#
loop_
_entity.id
_entity.type
_entity.pdbx_description
1 polymer ?
#
loop_
_entity_poly.entity_id
_entity_poly.type
_entity_poly.pdbx_seq_one_letter_code
_entity_poly.pdbx_strand_id
1 'polypeptide(L)'
;MKGQVHLPIDFELYDEKDDDIFLWDDYGEIKEDVKDAIYLKPFFSHLFIDDGLYCIVWWNDELGYWCGETYVSWDYVHTYIYESLDELADEFLKDYNRT
;
A
#
# COMPACT_ATOMS: atom_id res chain seq x y z
N MET A 1 2.46 -11.81 -5.55
CA MET A 1 3.88 -12.05 -5.91
C MET A 1 4.74 -10.89 -5.44
N LYS A 2 6.08 -11.01 -5.43
CA LYS A 2 7.00 -9.90 -5.12
C LYS A 2 7.81 -9.51 -6.36
N GLY A 3 8.10 -8.22 -6.53
CA GLY A 3 8.87 -7.70 -7.65
C GLY A 3 9.55 -6.36 -7.36
N GLN A 4 10.38 -5.90 -8.30
CA GLN A 4 11.01 -4.58 -8.29
C GLN A 4 10.18 -3.59 -9.12
N VAL A 5 9.06 -3.16 -8.55
CA VAL A 5 8.16 -2.16 -9.16
C VAL A 5 8.08 -1.00 -8.19
N HIS A 6 8.39 0.21 -8.64
CA HIS A 6 8.34 1.39 -7.77
C HIS A 6 7.07 2.20 -8.03
N LEU A 7 6.61 2.89 -6.99
CA LEU A 7 5.61 3.94 -7.09
C LEU A 7 6.08 4.94 -8.17
N PRO A 8 5.22 5.27 -9.15
CA PRO A 8 5.55 6.30 -10.11
C PRO A 8 5.76 7.67 -9.46
N ILE A 9 6.68 8.46 -9.99
CA ILE A 9 7.08 9.78 -9.47
C ILE A 9 5.94 10.79 -9.41
N ASP A 10 4.93 10.64 -10.26
CA ASP A 10 3.78 11.53 -10.40
C ASP A 10 2.60 11.16 -9.49
N PHE A 11 2.72 10.09 -8.70
CA PHE A 11 1.67 9.71 -7.75
C PHE A 11 1.73 10.59 -6.50
N GLU A 12 0.57 11.04 -6.04
CA GLU A 12 0.42 11.89 -4.86
C GLU A 12 -0.15 11.08 -3.68
N LEU A 13 0.18 11.49 -2.45
CA LEU A 13 -0.43 10.90 -1.27
C LEU A 13 -1.92 11.29 -1.23
N TYR A 14 -2.79 10.31 -1.07
CA TYR A 14 -4.19 10.56 -0.77
C TYR A 14 -4.33 11.14 0.64
N ASP A 15 -4.79 12.39 0.70
CA ASP A 15 -4.99 13.15 1.94
C ASP A 15 -6.27 13.98 1.84
N GLU A 16 -7.43 13.30 1.81
CA GLU A 16 -8.70 13.96 2.06
C GLU A 16 -9.03 13.89 3.56
N LYS A 17 -8.94 15.04 4.23
CA LYS A 17 -9.44 15.33 5.59
C LYS A 17 -8.58 14.86 6.78
N ASP A 18 -7.30 15.26 6.80
CA ASP A 18 -6.38 15.27 7.97
C ASP A 18 -6.13 13.93 8.71
N ASP A 19 -6.92 12.87 8.50
CA ASP A 19 -6.87 11.64 9.31
C ASP A 19 -6.71 10.33 8.52
N ASP A 20 -6.87 10.28 7.19
CA ASP A 20 -7.00 8.99 6.51
C ASP A 20 -6.02 8.72 5.37
N ILE A 21 -4.75 9.04 5.62
CA ILE A 21 -3.61 8.59 4.79
C ILE A 21 -3.46 7.07 4.76
N PHE A 22 -4.07 6.34 5.70
CA PHE A 22 -3.97 4.89 5.84
C PHE A 22 -5.03 4.15 5.01
N LEU A 23 -4.69 2.97 4.50
CA LEU A 23 -5.62 2.11 3.76
C LEU A 23 -6.51 1.27 4.70
N TRP A 24 -6.00 0.93 5.87
CA TRP A 24 -6.72 0.18 6.89
C TRP A 24 -7.37 1.09 7.93
N ASP A 25 -8.49 0.63 8.47
CA ASP A 25 -9.09 1.19 9.67
C ASP A 25 -8.44 0.64 10.95
N ASP A 26 -8.94 1.07 12.11
CA ASP A 26 -8.47 0.62 13.42
C ASP A 26 -8.65 -0.89 13.70
N TYR A 27 -9.44 -1.58 12.87
CA TYR A 27 -9.72 -3.01 12.97
C TYR A 27 -8.90 -3.84 11.95
N GLY A 28 -8.12 -3.19 11.09
CA GLY A 28 -7.37 -3.85 10.02
C GLY A 28 -8.21 -4.19 8.79
N GLU A 29 -9.42 -3.61 8.66
CA GLU A 29 -10.26 -3.74 7.47
C GLU A 29 -9.90 -2.66 6.44
N ILE A 30 -10.01 -2.98 5.16
CA ILE A 30 -9.75 -2.03 4.07
C ILE A 30 -10.84 -0.97 4.06
N LYS A 31 -10.44 0.30 4.13
CA LYS A 31 -11.33 1.45 3.96
C LYS A 31 -11.70 1.59 2.49
N GLU A 32 -12.94 1.26 2.16
CA GLU A 32 -13.43 1.25 0.77
C GLU A 32 -13.38 2.65 0.12
N ASP A 33 -13.57 3.72 0.88
CA ASP A 33 -13.46 5.09 0.38
C ASP A 33 -12.02 5.46 -0.03
N VAL A 34 -11.03 5.05 0.77
CA VAL A 34 -9.61 5.22 0.43
C VAL A 34 -9.25 4.39 -0.79
N LYS A 35 -9.66 3.12 -0.83
CA LYS A 35 -9.47 2.22 -1.98
C LYS A 35 -10.06 2.81 -3.26
N ASP A 36 -11.29 3.31 -3.24
CA ASP A 36 -11.95 3.96 -4.38
C ASP A 36 -11.27 5.27 -4.78
N ALA A 37 -10.64 5.96 -3.82
CA ALA A 37 -9.87 7.16 -4.07
C ALA A 37 -8.52 6.90 -4.74
N ILE A 38 -7.90 5.74 -4.51
CA ILE A 38 -6.61 5.37 -5.13
C ILE A 38 -6.76 4.49 -6.38
N TYR A 39 -7.86 3.75 -6.53
CA TYR A 39 -8.07 2.85 -7.65
C TYR A 39 -8.15 3.60 -8.99
N LEU A 40 -7.36 3.16 -9.98
CA LEU A 40 -7.25 3.78 -11.32
C LEU A 40 -6.92 5.28 -11.30
N LYS A 41 -6.26 5.76 -10.25
CA LYS A 41 -5.93 7.18 -10.04
C LYS A 41 -4.46 7.31 -9.63
N PRO A 42 -3.82 8.47 -9.89
CA PRO A 42 -2.42 8.71 -9.54
C PRO A 42 -2.26 9.04 -8.05
N PHE A 43 -2.83 8.21 -7.19
CA PHE A 43 -2.77 8.37 -5.74
C PHE A 43 -2.24 7.10 -5.07
N PHE A 44 -1.58 7.30 -3.94
CA PHE A 44 -1.19 6.21 -3.05
C PHE A 44 -1.66 6.48 -1.63
N SER A 45 -1.71 5.42 -0.82
CA SER A 45 -2.03 5.44 0.60
C SER A 45 -1.01 4.60 1.35
N HIS A 46 -0.99 4.67 2.68
CA HIS A 46 -0.14 3.83 3.51
C HIS A 46 -0.93 2.63 4.03
N LEU A 47 -0.43 1.42 3.78
CA LEU A 47 -0.92 0.25 4.50
C LEU A 47 -0.43 0.28 5.96
N PHE A 48 0.83 0.70 6.15
CA PHE A 48 1.49 0.62 7.44
C PHE A 48 2.63 1.63 7.57
N ILE A 49 2.75 2.23 8.75
CA ILE A 49 3.86 3.10 9.16
C ILE A 49 4.17 2.80 10.63
N ASP A 50 5.37 2.29 10.91
CA ASP A 50 5.92 2.12 12.27
C ASP A 50 7.41 2.44 12.24
N ASP A 51 8.05 2.51 13.42
CA ASP A 51 9.47 2.89 13.56
C ASP A 51 10.38 1.92 12.78
N GLY A 52 10.71 2.32 11.55
CA GLY A 52 11.57 1.58 10.63
C GLY A 52 10.86 0.60 9.69
N LEU A 53 9.53 0.56 9.60
CA LEU A 53 8.79 -0.25 8.60
C LEU A 53 7.66 0.56 7.97
N TYR A 54 7.68 0.67 6.64
CA TYR A 54 6.70 1.43 5.87
C TYR A 54 6.19 0.60 4.71
N CYS A 55 4.90 0.65 4.45
CA CYS A 55 4.29 0.06 3.25
C CYS A 55 3.36 1.08 2.60
N ILE A 56 3.73 1.52 1.40
CA ILE A 56 2.88 2.37 0.54
C ILE A 56 2.12 1.49 -0.44
N VAL A 57 0.88 1.84 -0.74
CA VAL A 57 -0.01 1.07 -1.60
C VAL A 57 -0.61 1.96 -2.67
N TRP A 58 -0.60 1.47 -3.90
CA TRP A 58 -1.22 2.12 -5.06
C TRP A 58 -1.75 1.09 -6.05
N TRP A 59 -2.62 1.52 -6.94
CA TRP A 59 -3.04 0.72 -8.08
C TRP A 59 -2.14 1.00 -9.28
N ASN A 60 -1.61 -0.05 -9.91
CA ASN A 60 -0.79 0.07 -11.11
C ASN A 60 -1.62 -0.25 -12.36
N ASP A 61 -1.98 0.79 -13.13
CA ASP A 61 -2.79 0.68 -14.34
C ASP A 61 -2.15 -0.15 -15.45
N GLU A 62 -0.82 -0.09 -15.59
CA GLU A 62 -0.10 -0.80 -16.65
C GLU A 62 -0.07 -2.31 -16.39
N LEU A 63 0.06 -2.70 -15.13
CA LEU A 63 0.06 -4.10 -14.71
C LEU A 63 -1.36 -4.64 -14.49
N GLY A 64 -2.29 -3.79 -14.06
CA GLY A 64 -3.62 -4.19 -13.62
C GLY A 64 -3.63 -4.88 -12.25
N TYR A 65 -2.77 -4.43 -11.33
CA TYR A 65 -2.60 -5.01 -9.99
C TYR A 65 -2.43 -3.95 -8.90
N TRP A 66 -2.77 -4.32 -7.66
CA TRP A 66 -2.39 -3.57 -6.47
C TRP A 66 -0.92 -3.79 -6.17
N CYS A 67 -0.21 -2.70 -5.91
CA CYS A 67 1.20 -2.69 -5.58
C CYS A 67 1.41 -2.16 -4.17
N GLY A 68 2.24 -2.85 -3.38
CA GLY A 68 2.58 -2.51 -2.00
C GLY A 68 4.10 -2.40 -1.86
N GLU A 69 4.66 -1.21 -1.92
CA GLU A 69 6.11 -1.00 -1.86
C GLU A 69 6.55 -0.82 -0.42
N THR A 70 7.51 -1.66 -0.02
CA THR A 70 7.93 -1.78 1.38
C THR A 70 9.33 -1.25 1.59
N TYR A 71 9.48 -0.48 2.66
CA TYR A 71 10.75 0.07 3.11
C TYR A 71 11.04 -0.38 4.55
N VAL A 72 12.29 -0.74 4.82
CA VAL A 72 12.79 -1.02 6.16
C VAL A 72 13.95 -0.07 6.45
N SER A 73 13.87 0.71 7.52
CA SER A 73 14.86 1.75 7.84
C SER A 73 15.17 2.71 6.68
N TRP A 74 14.14 3.07 5.89
CA TRP A 74 14.23 3.88 4.66
C TRP A 74 14.87 3.18 3.45
N ASP A 75 15.33 1.95 3.59
CA ASP A 75 15.83 1.15 2.47
C ASP A 75 14.68 0.37 1.82
N TYR A 76 14.58 0.48 0.49
CA TYR A 76 13.64 -0.31 -0.29
C TYR A 76 13.94 -1.81 -0.12
N VAL A 77 12.90 -2.61 0.10
CA VAL A 77 13.00 -4.06 0.23
C VAL A 77 12.47 -4.76 -1.02
N HIS A 78 11.16 -4.68 -1.24
CA HIS A 78 10.47 -5.24 -2.40
C HIS A 78 9.08 -4.62 -2.53
N THR A 79 8.40 -4.96 -3.63
CA THR A 79 7.01 -4.56 -3.88
C THR A 79 6.12 -5.80 -3.97
N TYR A 80 5.08 -5.85 -3.15
CA TYR A 80 4.01 -6.85 -3.24
C TYR A 80 3.09 -6.50 -4.41
N ILE A 81 2.71 -7.47 -5.23
CA ILE A 81 1.88 -7.29 -6.43
C ILE A 81 0.79 -8.37 -6.43
N TYR A 82 -0.47 -7.96 -6.26
CA TYR A 82 -1.62 -8.86 -6.07
C TYR A 82 -2.91 -8.29 -6.68
N GLU A 83 -3.88 -9.18 -6.95
CA GLU A 83 -5.15 -8.79 -7.60
C GLU A 83 -6.10 -8.08 -6.63
N SER A 84 -5.98 -8.39 -5.34
CA SER A 84 -6.73 -7.76 -4.27
C SER A 84 -5.81 -7.15 -3.22
N LEU A 85 -6.34 -6.14 -2.52
CA LEU A 85 -5.69 -5.54 -1.38
C LEU A 85 -5.59 -6.52 -0.21
N ASP A 86 -6.57 -7.41 -0.02
CA ASP A 86 -6.55 -8.44 1.02
C ASP A 86 -5.36 -9.40 0.86
N GLU A 87 -5.09 -9.86 -0.36
CA GLU A 87 -3.95 -10.75 -0.62
C GLU A 87 -2.61 -10.04 -0.38
N LEU A 88 -2.51 -8.77 -0.80
CA LEU A 88 -1.33 -7.94 -0.56
C LEU A 88 -1.09 -7.77 0.94
N ALA A 89 -2.14 -7.43 1.67
CA ALA A 89 -2.16 -7.27 3.12
C ALA A 89 -1.70 -8.54 3.85
N ASP A 90 -2.34 -9.67 3.55
CA ASP A 90 -2.04 -10.96 4.16
C ASP A 90 -0.57 -11.34 3.96
N GLU A 91 -0.04 -11.11 2.77
CA GLU A 91 1.34 -11.46 2.42
C GLU A 91 2.35 -10.53 3.08
N PHE A 92 2.03 -9.23 3.19
CA PHE A 92 2.80 -8.29 4.00
C PHE A 92 2.85 -8.72 5.47
N LEU A 93 1.70 -9.03 6.09
CA LEU A 93 1.63 -9.42 7.49
C LEU A 93 2.36 -10.74 7.80
N LYS A 94 2.33 -11.70 6.86
CA LYS A 94 3.08 -12.96 6.96
C LYS A 94 4.59 -12.73 7.03
N ASP A 95 5.14 -11.82 6.25
CA ASP A 95 6.59 -11.56 6.24
C ASP A 95 7.06 -10.82 7.50
N TYR A 96 6.21 -9.96 8.05
CA TYR A 96 6.57 -9.09 9.17
C TYR A 96 5.98 -9.57 10.53
N ASN A 97 5.51 -10.82 10.59
CA ASN A 97 5.04 -11.52 11.80
C ASN A 97 4.05 -10.71 12.64
N ARG A 98 3.09 -10.06 11.99
CA ARG A 98 1.99 -9.36 12.67
C ARG A 98 0.71 -10.18 12.48
N THR A 99 0.40 -11.00 13.49
CA THR A 99 -0.90 -11.69 13.69
C THR A 99 -1.63 -11.09 14.86
#